data_AF-R8BNQ9-F1
#
_entry.id   AF-R8BNQ9-F1
#
_cell.length_a   1.000
_cell.length_b   1.000
_cell.length_c   1.000
_cell.angle_alpha   90.00
_cell.angle_beta   90.00
_cell.angle_gamma   90.00
#
_symmetry.space_group_name_H-M   'P 1'
#
loop_
_entity.id
_entity.type
_entity.pdbx_description
1 polymer ?
#
loop_
_entity_poly.entity_id
_entity_poly.type
_entity_poly.pdbx_seq_one_letter_code
_entity_poly.pdbx_strand_id
1 'polypeptide(L)'
;MVTTRGTNRPAIDAESKAKTMAHMNKEHKHDLSLYLQHFAGLSATAAVDSELVDMDTQTLTIRSTNDTTIIPFTPPLESWNDRRSRLVEMSAEAEKAVALRNGVVYYAPRGLHWISFAGVTFYYICAALVFSGFVEPKSPISHALDKSGFPYGAWGFRWIVRAIFLPVLGIHVVESFWFERTRLHPAGVRRGSVVWFLWLASTFLEGITAFLRWDELVKGKRTHAKTH
;
A
#
# COMPACT_ATOMS: atom_id res chain seq x y z
N MET A 1 58.02 9.90 3.53
CA MET A 1 57.51 8.51 3.56
C MET A 1 56.10 8.58 4.13
N VAL A 2 55.08 8.66 3.28
CA VAL A 2 53.67 8.82 3.70
C VAL A 2 53.06 7.43 3.77
N THR A 3 52.78 6.98 4.99
CA THR A 3 52.12 5.69 5.26
C THR A 3 50.66 5.82 4.87
N THR A 4 50.27 5.24 3.72
CA THR A 4 48.87 5.06 3.33
C THR A 4 48.20 4.09 4.31
N ARG A 5 47.36 4.63 5.21
CA ARG A 5 46.40 3.83 5.98
C ARG A 5 45.43 3.17 5.00
N GLY A 6 45.62 1.88 4.74
CA GLY A 6 44.58 1.04 4.16
C GLY A 6 43.40 1.02 5.10
N THR A 7 42.26 1.56 4.66
CA THR A 7 40.99 1.41 5.37
C THR A 7 40.61 -0.06 5.30
N ASN A 8 40.73 -0.74 6.44
CA ASN A 8 40.35 -2.14 6.61
C ASN A 8 38.81 -2.23 6.51
N ARG A 9 38.30 -2.31 5.28
CA ARG A 9 36.86 -2.51 5.04
C ARG A 9 36.48 -3.86 5.64
N PRO A 10 35.42 -3.95 6.48
CA PRO A 10 34.95 -5.24 6.96
C PRO A 10 34.67 -6.13 5.74
N ALA A 11 35.28 -7.31 5.71
CA ALA A 11 35.24 -8.18 4.55
C ALA A 11 33.79 -8.59 4.26
N ILE A 12 33.25 -8.07 3.17
CA ILE A 12 31.92 -8.45 2.68
C ILE A 12 32.08 -9.79 1.97
N ASP A 13 31.38 -10.81 2.46
CA ASP A 13 31.29 -12.09 1.76
C ASP A 13 30.66 -11.90 0.37
N ALA A 14 31.40 -12.30 -0.66
CA ALA A 14 31.01 -12.08 -2.05
C ALA A 14 29.72 -12.83 -2.43
N GLU A 15 29.51 -14.02 -1.86
CA GLU A 15 28.31 -14.82 -2.10
C GLU A 15 27.08 -14.16 -1.48
N SER A 16 27.19 -13.71 -0.23
CA SER A 16 26.17 -12.95 0.50
C SER A 16 25.81 -11.64 -0.20
N LYS A 17 26.79 -10.94 -0.77
CA LYS A 17 26.59 -9.76 -1.63
C LYS A 17 25.82 -10.10 -2.89
N ALA A 18 26.29 -11.09 -3.65
CA ALA A 18 25.62 -11.53 -4.88
C ALA A 18 24.17 -11.96 -4.62
N LYS A 19 23.91 -12.72 -3.54
CA LYS A 19 22.54 -13.13 -3.13
C LYS A 19 21.65 -11.93 -2.81
N THR A 20 22.19 -10.94 -2.11
CA THR A 20 21.45 -9.72 -1.76
C THR A 20 21.06 -8.94 -3.02
N MET A 21 22.02 -8.75 -3.93
CA MET A 21 21.78 -8.05 -5.20
C MET A 21 20.78 -8.80 -6.08
N ALA A 22 20.92 -10.12 -6.23
CA ALA A 22 19.99 -10.94 -6.99
C ALA A 22 18.57 -10.87 -6.44
N HIS A 23 18.40 -10.90 -5.11
CA HIS A 23 17.10 -10.74 -4.48
C HIS A 23 16.49 -9.35 -4.74
N MET A 24 17.28 -8.28 -4.57
CA MET A 24 16.82 -6.91 -4.83
C MET A 24 16.39 -6.73 -6.29
N ASN A 25 17.18 -7.23 -7.23
CA ASN A 25 16.88 -7.12 -8.66
C ASN A 25 15.73 -8.00 -9.12
N LYS A 26 15.40 -9.06 -8.37
CA LYS A 26 14.28 -9.93 -8.70
C LYS A 26 12.96 -9.42 -8.13
N GLU A 27 12.94 -9.07 -6.85
CA GLU A 27 11.70 -8.83 -6.10
C GLU A 27 11.48 -7.35 -5.75
N HIS A 28 12.53 -6.52 -5.75
CA HIS A 28 12.52 -5.16 -5.21
C HIS A 28 12.92 -4.08 -6.22
N LYS A 29 12.75 -4.31 -7.53
CA LYS A 29 13.04 -3.30 -8.57
C LYS A 29 12.27 -1.98 -8.36
N HIS A 30 11.04 -2.07 -7.84
CA HIS A 30 10.25 -0.89 -7.52
C HIS A 30 10.90 -0.06 -6.41
N ASP A 31 11.42 -0.71 -5.36
CA ASP A 31 12.08 -0.02 -4.26
C ASP A 31 13.36 0.68 -4.73
N LEU A 32 14.12 0.06 -5.65
CA LEU A 32 15.29 0.70 -6.28
C LEU A 32 14.91 1.98 -7.05
N SER A 33 13.78 1.96 -7.77
CA SER A 33 13.25 3.14 -8.44
C SER A 33 12.85 4.24 -7.44
N LEU A 34 12.27 3.87 -6.29
CA LEU A 34 11.97 4.82 -5.22
C LEU A 34 13.24 5.40 -4.59
N TYR A 35 14.33 4.62 -4.46
CA TYR A 35 15.61 5.13 -3.96
C TYR A 35 16.17 6.22 -4.87
N LEU A 36 16.17 5.97 -6.19
CA LEU A 36 16.61 6.97 -7.17
C LEU A 36 15.76 8.24 -7.10
N GLN A 37 14.44 8.11 -6.97
CA GLN A 37 13.55 9.28 -6.86
C GLN A 37 13.74 10.04 -5.55
N HIS A 38 13.97 9.34 -4.44
CA HIS A 38 14.08 9.97 -3.13
C HIS A 38 15.46 10.52 -2.84
N PHE A 39 16.47 9.66 -2.88
CA PHE A 39 17.82 9.99 -2.42
C PHE A 39 18.66 10.66 -3.52
N ALA A 40 18.33 10.46 -4.80
CA ALA A 40 19.02 11.10 -5.91
C ALA A 40 18.18 12.14 -6.66
N GLY A 41 16.90 12.31 -6.29
CA GLY A 41 16.03 13.35 -6.86
C GLY A 41 15.62 13.11 -8.32
N LEU A 42 15.78 11.89 -8.84
CA LEU A 42 15.38 11.57 -10.21
C LEU A 42 13.85 11.65 -10.36
N SER A 43 13.38 11.98 -11.57
CA SER A 43 11.97 11.87 -11.91
C SER A 43 11.54 10.40 -11.97
N ALA A 44 10.24 10.12 -11.83
CA ALA A 44 9.72 8.75 -11.92
C ALA A 44 10.08 8.07 -13.25
N THR A 45 10.10 8.83 -14.36
CA THR A 45 10.51 8.34 -15.68
C THR A 45 12.02 8.11 -15.79
N ALA A 46 12.85 8.92 -15.13
CA ALA A 46 14.30 8.70 -15.13
C ALA A 46 14.72 7.52 -14.23
N ALA A 47 13.86 7.12 -13.29
CA ALA A 47 14.10 6.04 -12.34
C ALA A 47 13.49 4.69 -12.77
N VAL A 48 12.97 4.55 -13.99
CA VAL A 48 12.44 3.26 -14.48
C VAL A 48 13.57 2.26 -14.74
N ASP A 49 13.20 0.97 -14.85
CA ASP A 49 14.10 -0.14 -15.14
C ASP A 49 15.35 -0.22 -14.23
N SER A 50 15.16 0.10 -12.95
CA SER A 50 16.24 0.16 -11.97
C SER A 50 16.84 -1.22 -11.65
N GLU A 51 18.17 -1.27 -11.55
CA GLU A 51 18.94 -2.46 -11.20
C GLU A 51 20.08 -2.10 -10.23
N LEU A 52 20.19 -2.83 -9.13
CA LEU A 52 21.29 -2.74 -8.20
C LEU A 52 22.51 -3.44 -8.80
N VAL A 53 23.55 -2.66 -9.12
CA VAL A 53 24.77 -3.15 -9.78
C VAL A 53 25.95 -3.28 -8.82
N ASP A 54 25.96 -2.53 -7.72
CA ASP A 54 26.94 -2.70 -6.66
C ASP A 54 26.41 -2.22 -5.30
N MET A 55 27.00 -2.73 -4.21
CA MET A 55 26.70 -2.29 -2.84
C MET A 55 27.86 -2.60 -1.90
N ASP A 56 28.16 -1.68 -0.98
CA ASP A 56 29.06 -1.93 0.16
C ASP A 56 28.48 -1.36 1.46
N THR A 57 29.29 -1.18 2.51
CA THR A 57 28.81 -0.63 3.79
C THR A 57 28.59 0.88 3.76
N GLN A 58 29.01 1.57 2.70
CA GLN A 58 28.91 3.01 2.58
C GLN A 58 27.92 3.44 1.50
N THR A 59 27.75 2.65 0.45
CA THR A 59 26.99 3.05 -0.73
C THR A 59 26.21 1.92 -1.39
N LEU A 60 25.16 2.31 -2.10
CA LEU A 60 24.43 1.54 -3.12
C LEU A 60 24.73 2.14 -4.49
N THR A 61 25.00 1.32 -5.48
CA THR A 61 25.12 1.77 -6.88
C THR A 61 23.98 1.19 -7.69
N ILE A 62 23.09 2.05 -8.17
CA ILE A 62 21.87 1.67 -8.90
C ILE A 62 21.97 2.22 -10.32
N ARG A 63 21.79 1.33 -11.29
CA ARG A 63 21.66 1.69 -12.70
C ARG A 63 20.19 1.90 -13.03
N SER A 64 19.88 3.01 -13.69
CA SER A 64 18.60 3.25 -14.39
C SER A 64 18.82 3.14 -15.90
N THR A 65 17.75 3.35 -16.70
CA THR A 65 17.82 3.29 -18.17
C THR A 65 18.94 4.15 -18.76
N ASN A 66 19.23 5.32 -18.15
CA ASN A 66 20.13 6.31 -18.74
C ASN A 66 21.39 6.60 -17.92
N ASP A 67 21.44 6.20 -16.65
CA ASP A 67 22.53 6.62 -15.76
C ASP A 67 22.82 5.58 -14.66
N THR A 68 23.99 5.68 -14.03
CA THR A 68 24.36 4.91 -12.85
C THR A 68 24.61 5.84 -11.67
N THR A 69 23.77 5.72 -10.65
CA THR A 69 23.76 6.61 -9.50
C THR A 69 24.28 5.91 -8.25
N ILE A 70 25.17 6.60 -7.52
CA ILE A 70 25.70 6.15 -6.23
C ILE A 70 24.92 6.84 -5.11
N ILE A 71 24.27 6.07 -4.26
CA ILE A 71 23.49 6.53 -3.10
C ILE A 71 24.24 6.16 -1.83
N PRO A 72 24.66 7.13 -0.99
CA PRO A 72 25.31 6.83 0.27
C PRO A 72 24.32 6.33 1.33
N PHE A 73 24.75 5.38 2.15
CA PHE A 73 24.09 5.05 3.41
C PHE A 73 24.39 6.15 4.43
N THR A 74 23.32 6.75 4.96
CA THR A 74 23.42 7.73 6.05
C THR A 74 22.58 7.26 7.24
N PRO A 75 23.19 6.85 8.37
CA PRO A 75 24.62 6.61 8.56
C PRO A 75 25.12 5.41 7.73
N PRO A 76 26.45 5.29 7.49
CA PRO A 76 27.05 4.08 6.94
C PRO A 76 26.71 2.84 7.79
N LEU A 77 26.67 1.67 7.16
CA LEU A 77 26.47 0.41 7.87
C LEU A 77 27.66 0.12 8.79
N GLU A 78 27.38 -0.27 10.03
CA GLU A 78 28.41 -0.75 10.95
C GLU A 78 28.96 -2.11 10.48
N SER A 79 28.07 -2.98 10.00
CA SER A 79 28.40 -4.30 9.46
C SER A 79 27.56 -4.64 8.22
N TRP A 80 28.09 -5.54 7.39
CA TRP A 80 27.33 -6.12 6.28
C TRP A 80 26.06 -6.83 6.74
N ASN A 81 26.00 -7.29 7.99
CA ASN A 81 24.82 -7.94 8.55
C ASN A 81 23.60 -7.00 8.65
N ASP A 82 23.82 -5.69 8.78
CA ASP A 82 22.77 -4.69 8.96
C ASP A 82 22.07 -4.30 7.65
N ARG A 83 22.63 -4.72 6.51
CA ARG A 83 22.16 -4.35 5.17
C ARG A 83 20.66 -4.55 4.97
N ARG A 84 20.10 -5.66 5.47
CA ARG A 84 18.68 -5.99 5.24
C ARG A 84 17.79 -4.98 5.95
N SER A 85 18.07 -4.74 7.23
CA SER A 85 17.34 -3.75 8.02
C SER A 85 17.46 -2.37 7.40
N ARG A 86 18.67 -1.96 6.98
CA ARG A 86 18.87 -0.66 6.33
C ARG A 86 18.11 -0.52 5.02
N LEU A 87 18.09 -1.54 4.16
CA LEU A 87 17.32 -1.52 2.92
C LEU A 87 15.81 -1.40 3.21
N VAL A 88 15.30 -2.13 4.21
CA VAL A 88 13.88 -2.01 4.60
C VAL A 88 13.54 -0.60 5.07
N GLU A 89 14.40 0.01 5.89
CA GLU A 89 14.22 1.38 6.36
C GLU A 89 14.27 2.40 5.22
N MET A 90 15.24 2.28 4.32
CA MET A 90 15.35 3.14 3.14
C MET A 90 14.12 3.00 2.23
N SER A 91 13.55 1.80 2.09
CA SER A 91 12.30 1.58 1.35
C SER A 91 11.15 2.32 1.99
N ALA A 92 10.97 2.17 3.30
CA ALA A 92 9.91 2.86 4.03
C ALA A 92 10.04 4.39 3.94
N GLU A 93 11.26 4.91 4.05
CA GLU A 93 11.57 6.34 3.92
C GLU A 93 11.27 6.86 2.51
N ALA A 94 11.80 6.19 1.48
CA ALA A 94 11.61 6.57 0.08
C ALA A 94 10.14 6.49 -0.35
N GLU A 95 9.43 5.43 0.04
CA GLU A 95 7.98 5.28 -0.19
C GLU A 95 7.21 6.46 0.39
N LYS A 96 7.46 6.80 1.67
CA LYS A 96 6.79 7.90 2.34
C LYS A 96 7.08 9.23 1.66
N ALA A 97 8.34 9.51 1.32
CA ALA A 97 8.74 10.77 0.70
C ALA A 97 8.18 10.91 -0.72
N VAL A 98 8.23 9.85 -1.54
CA VAL A 98 7.66 9.85 -2.89
C VAL A 98 6.14 9.98 -2.82
N ALA A 99 5.45 9.27 -1.91
CA ALA A 99 4.00 9.38 -1.74
C ALA A 99 3.57 10.80 -1.34
N LEU A 100 4.29 11.44 -0.41
CA LEU A 100 4.03 12.83 -0.02
C LEU A 100 4.21 13.80 -1.19
N ARG A 101 5.31 13.68 -1.95
CA ARG A 101 5.58 14.52 -3.13
C ARG A 101 4.53 14.33 -4.21
N ASN A 102 4.06 13.10 -4.43
CA ASN A 102 3.05 12.77 -5.42
C ASN A 102 1.61 13.04 -4.94
N GLY A 103 1.43 13.53 -3.72
CA GLY A 103 0.13 13.79 -3.10
C GLY A 103 -0.71 12.54 -2.84
N VAL A 104 -0.09 11.35 -2.86
CA VAL A 104 -0.76 10.06 -2.74
C VAL A 104 -0.77 9.63 -1.28
N VAL A 105 -1.47 10.41 -0.46
CA VAL A 105 -1.72 10.10 0.96
C VAL A 105 -3.11 9.49 1.09
N TYR A 106 -3.32 8.66 2.10
CA TYR A 106 -4.67 8.21 2.43
C TYR A 106 -5.51 9.37 2.98
N TYR A 107 -6.73 9.49 2.47
CA TYR A 107 -7.74 10.41 3.00
C TYR A 107 -8.93 9.58 3.46
N ALA A 108 -9.30 9.75 4.74
CA ALA A 108 -10.49 9.13 5.32
C ALA A 108 -11.78 9.61 4.63
N PRO A 109 -12.90 8.88 4.75
CA PRO A 109 -14.20 9.33 4.27
C PRO A 109 -14.55 10.73 4.78
N ARG A 110 -15.27 11.51 3.98
CA ARG A 110 -15.68 12.89 4.29
C ARG A 110 -17.14 13.11 3.92
N GLY A 111 -17.84 13.91 4.71
CA GLY A 111 -19.24 14.26 4.45
C GLY A 111 -20.13 13.04 4.21
N LEU A 112 -20.86 13.04 3.10
CA LEU A 112 -21.79 11.98 2.74
C LEU A 112 -21.12 10.63 2.46
N HIS A 113 -19.80 10.57 2.24
CA HIS A 113 -19.08 9.30 2.04
C HIS A 113 -19.15 8.41 3.30
N TRP A 114 -19.31 9.00 4.49
CA TRP A 114 -19.52 8.24 5.72
C TRP A 114 -20.81 7.43 5.73
N ILE A 115 -21.83 7.83 4.96
CA ILE A 115 -23.09 7.09 4.87
C ILE A 115 -22.85 5.75 4.16
N SER A 116 -22.11 5.76 3.04
CA SER A 116 -21.72 4.52 2.34
C SER A 116 -20.87 3.63 3.24
N PHE A 117 -19.81 4.21 3.84
CA PHE A 117 -18.92 3.49 4.76
C PHE A 117 -19.69 2.81 5.89
N ALA A 118 -20.54 3.57 6.59
CA ALA A 118 -21.30 3.08 7.72
C ALA A 118 -22.33 2.02 7.29
N GLY A 119 -23.02 2.23 6.17
CA GLY A 119 -24.04 1.30 5.67
C GLY A 119 -23.47 -0.07 5.30
N VAL A 120 -22.37 -0.09 4.55
CA VAL A 120 -21.71 -1.34 4.14
C VAL A 120 -21.04 -2.03 5.32
N THR A 121 -20.39 -1.26 6.21
CA THR A 121 -19.81 -1.82 7.45
C THR A 121 -20.89 -2.44 8.32
N PHE A 122 -22.01 -1.74 8.53
CA PHE A 122 -23.15 -2.26 9.25
C PHE A 122 -23.70 -3.54 8.60
N TYR A 123 -23.80 -3.57 7.28
CA TYR A 123 -24.20 -4.76 6.55
C TYR A 123 -23.28 -5.96 6.81
N TYR A 124 -21.95 -5.79 6.75
CA TYR A 124 -21.02 -6.88 7.05
C TYR A 124 -21.10 -7.34 8.51
N ILE A 125 -21.39 -6.44 9.46
CA ILE A 125 -21.69 -6.81 10.86
C ILE A 125 -22.97 -7.66 10.92
N CYS A 126 -24.04 -7.27 10.23
CA CYS A 126 -25.27 -8.06 10.14
C CYS A 126 -25.00 -9.45 9.53
N ALA A 127 -24.21 -9.52 8.45
CA ALA A 127 -23.80 -10.77 7.84
C ALA A 127 -23.01 -11.64 8.84
N ALA A 128 -22.03 -11.08 9.54
CA ALA A 128 -21.26 -11.80 10.55
C ALA A 128 -22.16 -12.38 11.65
N LEU A 129 -23.14 -11.61 12.15
CA LEU A 129 -24.09 -12.08 13.16
C LEU A 129 -24.97 -13.23 12.64
N VAL A 130 -25.46 -13.14 11.40
CA VAL A 130 -26.28 -14.17 10.77
C VAL A 130 -25.48 -15.46 10.52
N PHE A 131 -24.30 -15.36 9.93
CA PHE A 131 -23.47 -16.52 9.61
C PHE A 131 -22.82 -17.16 10.84
N SER A 132 -22.60 -16.42 11.92
CA SER A 132 -22.09 -16.96 13.19
C SER A 132 -23.20 -17.53 14.10
N GLY A 133 -24.46 -17.54 13.65
CA GLY A 133 -25.57 -18.16 14.39
C GLY A 133 -26.19 -17.31 15.50
N PHE A 134 -25.77 -16.05 15.69
CA PHE A 134 -26.33 -15.16 16.73
C PHE A 134 -27.79 -14.76 16.46
N VAL A 135 -28.28 -14.97 15.23
CA VAL A 135 -29.65 -14.65 14.81
C VAL A 135 -30.51 -15.91 14.61
N GLU A 136 -30.08 -17.07 15.13
CA GLU A 136 -30.90 -18.29 15.06
C GLU A 136 -32.19 -18.19 15.90
N PRO A 137 -33.23 -18.98 15.57
CA PRO A 137 -34.47 -18.99 16.33
C PRO A 137 -34.23 -19.12 17.83
N LYS A 138 -35.00 -18.37 18.62
CA LYS A 138 -34.90 -18.25 20.08
C LYS A 138 -33.70 -17.46 20.61
N SER A 139 -32.80 -16.95 19.76
CA SER A 139 -31.75 -16.04 20.23
C SER A 139 -32.33 -14.71 20.72
N PRO A 140 -31.64 -13.97 21.61
CA PRO A 140 -32.07 -12.63 22.02
C PRO A 140 -32.23 -11.67 20.83
N ILE A 141 -31.34 -11.78 19.83
CA ILE A 141 -31.39 -10.95 18.62
C ILE A 141 -32.60 -11.32 17.76
N SER A 142 -32.92 -12.62 17.61
CA SER A 142 -34.12 -13.06 16.90
C SER A 142 -35.38 -12.48 17.55
N HIS A 143 -35.52 -12.57 18.87
CA HIS A 143 -36.66 -12.00 19.59
C HIS A 143 -36.74 -10.47 19.46
N ALA A 144 -35.60 -9.78 19.46
CA ALA A 144 -35.57 -8.34 19.27
C ALA A 144 -36.04 -7.94 17.85
N LEU A 145 -35.63 -8.69 16.81
CA LEU A 145 -36.06 -8.49 15.43
C LEU A 145 -37.55 -8.79 15.23
N ASP A 146 -38.06 -9.84 15.88
CA ASP A 146 -39.48 -10.17 15.82
C ASP A 146 -40.36 -9.09 16.48
N LYS A 147 -39.84 -8.42 17.51
CA LYS A 147 -40.52 -7.31 18.21
C LYS A 147 -40.34 -5.94 17.56
N SER A 148 -39.29 -5.74 16.77
CA SER A 148 -38.97 -4.42 16.20
C SER A 148 -39.86 -4.02 15.02
N GLY A 149 -40.68 -4.95 14.51
CA GLY A 149 -41.47 -4.74 13.29
C GLY A 149 -40.65 -4.85 12.01
N PHE A 150 -39.45 -5.45 12.06
CA PHE A 150 -38.69 -5.74 10.83
C PHE A 150 -39.54 -6.63 9.90
N PRO A 151 -39.55 -6.40 8.57
CA PRO A 151 -40.35 -7.20 7.64
C PRO A 151 -40.09 -8.70 7.80
N TYR A 152 -41.14 -9.45 8.15
CA TYR A 152 -41.09 -10.89 8.43
C TYR A 152 -40.14 -11.30 9.59
N GLY A 153 -39.88 -10.36 10.52
CA GLY A 153 -39.10 -10.58 11.73
C GLY A 153 -37.69 -11.08 11.49
N ALA A 154 -37.19 -11.92 12.38
CA ALA A 154 -35.86 -12.51 12.29
C ALA A 154 -35.67 -13.40 11.07
N TRP A 155 -36.75 -14.04 10.58
CA TRP A 155 -36.70 -14.83 9.35
C TRP A 155 -36.39 -13.94 8.14
N GLY A 156 -37.13 -12.84 7.98
CA GLY A 156 -36.94 -11.91 6.87
C GLY A 156 -35.54 -11.29 6.89
N PHE A 157 -35.07 -10.95 8.09
CA PHE A 157 -33.71 -10.44 8.29
C PHE A 157 -32.63 -11.43 7.85
N ARG A 158 -32.71 -12.70 8.30
CA ARG A 158 -31.76 -13.74 7.86
C ARG A 158 -31.84 -13.97 6.35
N TRP A 159 -33.04 -13.98 5.79
CA TRP A 159 -33.26 -14.19 4.36
C TRP A 159 -32.59 -13.08 3.54
N ILE A 160 -32.88 -11.81 3.83
CA ILE A 160 -32.33 -10.70 3.02
C ILE A 160 -30.81 -10.63 3.13
N VAL A 161 -30.26 -10.79 4.33
CA VAL A 161 -28.80 -10.80 4.55
C VAL A 161 -28.14 -11.92 3.76
N ARG A 162 -28.69 -13.13 3.77
CA ARG A 162 -28.14 -14.26 3.00
C ARG A 162 -28.31 -14.04 1.49
N ALA A 163 -29.44 -13.52 1.05
CA ALA A 163 -29.75 -13.29 -0.36
C ALA A 163 -28.79 -12.27 -1.00
N ILE A 164 -28.46 -11.18 -0.29
CA ILE A 164 -27.62 -10.11 -0.84
C ILE A 164 -26.13 -10.28 -0.51
N PHE A 165 -25.75 -11.32 0.25
CA PHE A 165 -24.35 -11.56 0.63
C PHE A 165 -23.40 -11.70 -0.55
N LEU A 166 -23.66 -12.64 -1.44
CA LEU A 166 -22.78 -12.85 -2.60
C LEU A 166 -22.79 -11.64 -3.56
N PRO A 167 -23.93 -11.01 -3.88
CA PRO A 167 -23.94 -9.77 -4.66
C PRO A 167 -23.12 -8.64 -4.04
N VAL A 168 -23.32 -8.32 -2.76
CA VAL A 168 -22.58 -7.23 -2.08
C VAL A 168 -21.10 -7.55 -2.03
N LEU A 169 -20.73 -8.77 -1.62
CA LEU A 169 -19.33 -9.19 -1.59
C LEU A 169 -18.69 -9.09 -2.98
N GLY A 170 -19.36 -9.58 -4.01
CA GLY A 170 -18.88 -9.56 -5.39
C GLY A 170 -18.65 -8.15 -5.90
N ILE A 171 -19.62 -7.25 -5.71
CA ILE A 171 -19.51 -5.85 -6.13
C ILE A 171 -18.30 -5.19 -5.46
N HIS A 172 -18.17 -5.31 -4.15
CA HIS A 172 -17.10 -4.64 -3.39
C HIS A 172 -15.71 -5.22 -3.70
N VAL A 173 -15.59 -6.53 -3.93
CA VAL A 173 -14.34 -7.14 -4.41
C VAL A 173 -13.96 -6.61 -5.79
N VAL A 174 -14.93 -6.53 -6.71
CA VAL A 174 -14.70 -6.02 -8.07
C VAL A 174 -14.32 -4.54 -8.03
N GLU A 175 -15.01 -3.72 -7.23
CA GLU A 175 -14.68 -2.31 -7.05
C GLU A 175 -13.27 -2.12 -6.46
N SER A 176 -12.91 -2.86 -5.41
CA SER A 176 -11.57 -2.83 -4.82
C SER A 176 -10.48 -3.23 -5.83
N PHE A 177 -10.71 -4.29 -6.61
CA PHE A 177 -9.78 -4.70 -7.67
C PHE A 177 -9.67 -3.63 -8.77
N TRP A 178 -10.80 -3.07 -9.20
CA TRP A 178 -10.83 -2.03 -10.23
C TRP A 178 -10.15 -0.74 -9.77
N PHE A 179 -10.35 -0.33 -8.52
CA PHE A 179 -9.70 0.82 -7.90
C PHE A 179 -8.18 0.64 -7.83
N GLU A 180 -7.72 -0.54 -7.42
CA GLU A 180 -6.29 -0.87 -7.42
C GLU A 180 -5.67 -0.71 -8.81
N ARG A 181 -6.30 -1.31 -9.83
CA ARG A 181 -5.79 -1.30 -11.21
C ARG A 181 -5.80 0.07 -11.86
N THR A 182 -6.82 0.87 -11.60
CA THR A 182 -7.06 2.13 -12.33
C THR A 182 -6.55 3.36 -11.60
N ARG A 183 -6.32 3.31 -10.28
CA ARG A 183 -5.98 4.47 -9.46
C ARG A 183 -4.70 4.27 -8.66
N LEU A 184 -4.64 3.23 -7.82
CA LEU A 184 -3.46 3.00 -6.96
C LEU A 184 -2.22 2.66 -7.77
N HIS A 185 -2.29 1.65 -8.64
CA HIS A 185 -1.15 1.20 -9.44
C HIS A 185 -0.62 2.31 -10.37
N PRO A 186 -1.46 3.00 -11.19
CA PRO A 186 -0.98 4.09 -12.05
C PRO A 186 -0.47 5.31 -11.27
N ALA A 187 -0.89 5.48 -10.02
CA ALA A 187 -0.36 6.53 -9.16
C ALA A 187 0.96 6.18 -8.47
N GLY A 188 1.47 4.96 -8.68
CA GLY A 188 2.72 4.49 -8.10
C GLY A 188 2.59 4.06 -6.64
N VAL A 189 1.38 3.72 -6.17
CA VAL A 189 1.20 3.19 -4.82
C VAL A 189 1.72 1.76 -4.77
N ARG A 190 2.74 1.53 -3.94
CA ARG A 190 3.30 0.18 -3.74
C ARG A 190 2.25 -0.75 -3.15
N ARG A 191 2.00 -1.88 -3.81
CA ARG A 191 1.12 -2.95 -3.30
C ARG A 191 1.65 -3.47 -1.97
N GLY A 192 0.75 -3.69 -1.01
CA GLY A 192 1.12 -4.13 0.34
C GLY A 192 1.64 -3.01 1.26
N SER A 193 1.82 -1.78 0.78
CA SER A 193 2.09 -0.64 1.67
C SER A 193 0.87 -0.33 2.55
N VAL A 194 1.10 0.37 3.68
CA VAL A 194 0.01 0.80 4.57
C VAL A 194 -1.00 1.68 3.82
N VAL A 195 -0.52 2.61 2.98
CA VAL A 195 -1.40 3.48 2.18
C VAL A 195 -2.24 2.67 1.20
N TRP A 196 -1.65 1.63 0.58
CA TRP A 196 -2.38 0.71 -0.30
C TRP A 196 -3.50 -0.01 0.46
N PHE A 197 -3.20 -0.59 1.62
CA PHE A 197 -4.20 -1.26 2.45
C PHE A 197 -5.31 -0.33 2.90
N LEU A 198 -4.97 0.90 3.32
CA LEU A 198 -5.96 1.89 3.74
C LEU A 198 -6.92 2.23 2.60
N TRP A 199 -6.40 2.52 1.40
CA TRP A 199 -7.25 2.80 0.25
C TRP A 199 -8.08 1.58 -0.19
N LEU A 200 -7.48 0.39 -0.18
CA LEU A 200 -8.17 -0.83 -0.59
C LEU A 200 -9.30 -1.20 0.37
N ALA A 201 -9.05 -1.14 1.68
CA ALA A 201 -10.02 -1.42 2.73
C ALA A 201 -11.14 -0.36 2.74
N SER A 202 -10.79 0.91 2.57
CA SER A 202 -11.76 1.99 2.45
C SER A 202 -12.66 1.78 1.22
N THR A 203 -12.07 1.46 0.06
CA THR A 203 -12.84 1.13 -1.15
C THR A 203 -13.74 -0.08 -0.94
N PHE A 204 -13.27 -1.11 -0.24
CA PHE A 204 -14.09 -2.28 0.06
C PHE A 204 -15.28 -1.95 0.97
N LEU A 205 -15.18 -0.95 1.84
CA LEU A 205 -16.27 -0.53 2.73
C LEU A 205 -17.12 0.61 2.18
N GLU A 206 -16.70 1.27 1.11
CA GLU A 206 -17.38 2.45 0.57
C GLU A 206 -17.86 2.30 -0.86
N GLY A 207 -17.27 1.36 -1.59
CA GLY A 207 -17.41 1.20 -3.03
C GLY A 207 -17.02 2.47 -3.78
N ILE A 208 -17.91 2.90 -4.67
CA ILE A 208 -17.69 4.03 -5.58
C ILE A 208 -17.36 5.37 -4.90
N THR A 209 -17.74 5.61 -3.63
CA THR A 209 -17.41 6.91 -3.00
C THR A 209 -15.91 7.07 -2.73
N ALA A 210 -15.16 5.98 -2.62
CA ALA A 210 -13.70 6.02 -2.57
C ALA A 210 -13.10 6.49 -3.92
N PHE A 211 -13.73 6.13 -5.05
CA PHE A 211 -13.34 6.59 -6.39
C PHE A 211 -13.47 8.11 -6.52
N LEU A 212 -14.62 8.65 -6.11
CA LEU A 212 -14.89 10.08 -6.13
C LEU A 212 -13.89 10.85 -5.27
N ARG A 213 -13.65 10.37 -4.04
CA ARG A 213 -12.68 10.98 -3.12
C ARG A 213 -11.25 10.97 -3.67
N TRP A 214 -10.84 9.88 -4.29
CA TRP A 214 -9.53 9.80 -4.93
C TRP A 214 -9.40 10.78 -6.09
N ASP A 215 -10.38 10.80 -6.98
CA ASP A 215 -10.36 11.65 -8.18
C ASP A 215 -10.37 13.14 -7.79
N GLU A 216 -11.05 13.53 -6.70
CA GLU A 216 -11.01 14.87 -6.12
C GLU A 216 -9.64 15.22 -5.50
N LEU A 217 -9.17 14.41 -4.55
CA LEU A 217 -8.05 14.79 -3.67
C LEU A 217 -6.67 14.46 -4.23
N VAL A 218 -6.58 13.46 -5.10
CA VAL A 218 -5.30 12.95 -5.62
C VAL A 218 -5.12 13.36 -7.08
N LYS A 219 -6.13 13.18 -7.94
CA LYS A 219 -6.03 13.68 -9.34
C LYS A 219 -6.14 15.20 -9.40
N GLY A 220 -7.07 15.82 -8.67
CA GLY A 220 -7.24 17.28 -8.65
C GLY A 220 -5.94 18.04 -8.32
N LYS A 221 -5.12 17.51 -7.41
CA LYS A 221 -3.81 18.09 -7.06
C LYS A 221 -2.74 17.93 -8.16
N ARG A 222 -2.76 16.83 -8.91
CA ARG A 222 -1.81 16.60 -10.03
C ARG A 222 -2.05 17.55 -11.20
N THR A 223 -3.29 17.96 -11.45
CA THR A 223 -3.60 18.96 -12.48
C THR A 223 -3.10 20.36 -12.13
N HIS A 224 -3.17 20.76 -10.86
CA HIS A 224 -2.67 22.07 -10.42
C HIS A 224 -1.13 22.14 -10.32
N ALA A 225 -0.47 21.02 -10.03
CA ALA A 225 1.00 20.97 -9.96
C ALA A 225 1.70 21.03 -11.33
N LYS A 226 0.98 20.86 -12.44
CA LYS A 226 1.53 20.94 -13.81
C LYS A 226 1.44 22.34 -14.43
N THR A 227 0.90 23.32 -13.72
CA THR A 227 0.63 24.68 -14.22
C THR A 227 1.60 25.74 -13.69
N HIS A 228 2.70 25.31 -13.06
CA HIS A 228 3.79 26.16 -12.58
C HIS A 228 5.13 25.58 -13.05
#